data_AF-A0A2M8G192-F1
#
_entry.id   AF-A0A2M8G192-F1
#
_cell.length_a   1.000
_cell.length_b   1.000
_cell.length_c   1.000
_cell.angle_alpha   90.00
_cell.angle_beta   90.00
_cell.angle_gamma   90.00
#
_symmetry.space_group_name_H-M   'P 1'
#
loop_
_entity.id
_entity.type
_entity.pdbx_description
1 polymer ?
#
loop_
_entity_poly.entity_id
_entity_poly.type
_entity_poly.pdbx_seq_one_letter_code
_entity_poly.pdbx_strand_id
1 'polypeptide(L)'
;AMAYAGYFPISELKTLRKIGSRLQGHPHRASLPGLETTSGPLGSGLSQAIGVALAARLNKAKYRVYCFTSDGEHDEGNFWEAVMFAGKNKISNLTVLVDRNNIQIDGFTENVMPLEPLREKYWSFGWNVLEIDGHNFEAIVDAVNEAKAIYEKPTVIIAHTVPGKGVSFMERDYLWHGKPPTKEEAAVAMKELRTLQGRIESEHQ
;
A
#
# COMPACT_ATOMS: atom_id res chain seq x y z
N ALA A 1 3.37 -0.22 11.95
CA ALA A 1 2.03 0.32 12.27
C ALA A 1 1.28 -0.55 13.29
N MET A 2 0.86 -1.79 12.98
CA MET A 2 -0.01 -2.61 13.86
C MET A 2 0.52 -2.82 15.29
N ALA A 3 1.82 -3.10 15.47
CA ALA A 3 2.42 -3.25 16.80
C ALA A 3 2.29 -1.97 17.64
N TYR A 4 2.57 -0.81 17.03
CA TYR A 4 2.43 0.50 17.67
C TYR A 4 0.96 0.89 17.92
N ALA A 5 0.04 0.36 17.12
CA ALA A 5 -1.41 0.50 17.35
C ALA A 5 -1.95 -0.50 18.41
N GLY A 6 -1.10 -1.32 19.03
CA GLY A 6 -1.48 -2.19 20.15
C GLY A 6 -2.06 -3.55 19.76
N TYR A 7 -2.04 -3.94 18.48
CA TYR A 7 -2.53 -5.27 18.06
C TYR A 7 -1.67 -6.42 18.60
N PHE A 8 -0.38 -6.16 18.82
CA PHE A 8 0.59 -7.11 19.36
C PHE A 8 1.84 -6.41 19.92
N PRO A 9 2.63 -7.06 20.80
CA PRO A 9 3.82 -6.45 21.39
C PRO A 9 4.91 -6.10 20.37
N ILE A 10 5.58 -4.95 20.53
CA ILE A 10 6.70 -4.54 19.67
C ILE A 10 7.82 -5.59 19.65
N SER A 11 8.06 -6.27 20.78
CA SER A 11 9.07 -7.32 20.89
C SER A 11 8.83 -8.49 19.92
N GLU A 12 7.59 -8.73 19.54
CA GLU A 12 7.22 -9.80 18.61
C GLU A 12 7.75 -9.55 17.19
N LEU A 13 8.01 -8.30 16.79
CA LEU A 13 8.58 -7.98 15.46
C LEU A 13 9.89 -8.74 15.16
N LYS A 14 10.63 -9.14 16.20
CA LYS A 14 11.87 -9.94 16.10
C LYS A 14 11.64 -11.39 15.68
N THR A 15 10.39 -11.82 15.52
CA THR A 15 10.00 -13.18 15.12
C THR A 15 9.54 -13.26 13.67
N LEU A 16 9.51 -12.15 12.92
CA LEU A 16 9.12 -12.12 11.51
C LEU A 16 9.83 -13.22 10.71
N ARG A 17 9.07 -14.00 9.94
CA ARG A 17 9.52 -15.11 9.08
C ARG A 17 10.19 -16.29 9.81
N LYS A 18 10.19 -16.34 11.14
CA LYS A 18 10.67 -17.51 11.90
C LYS A 18 9.63 -18.62 11.96
N ILE A 19 10.09 -19.87 12.02
CA ILE A 19 9.22 -21.03 12.24
C ILE A 19 8.41 -20.86 13.54
N GLY A 20 7.12 -21.17 13.50
CA GLY A 20 6.20 -21.02 14.63
C GLY A 20 5.78 -19.58 14.95
N SER A 21 6.32 -18.57 14.25
CA SER A 21 5.84 -17.19 14.39
C SER A 21 4.47 -17.02 13.73
N ARG A 22 3.62 -16.13 14.27
CA ARG A 22 2.44 -15.66 13.54
C ARG A 22 2.72 -14.51 12.56
N LEU A 23 3.90 -13.90 12.65
CA LEU A 23 4.38 -12.88 11.70
C LEU A 23 5.01 -13.56 10.48
N GLN A 24 4.16 -13.93 9.53
CA GLN A 24 4.52 -14.65 8.31
C GLN A 24 5.19 -13.75 7.27
N GLY A 25 5.84 -14.35 6.27
CA GLY A 25 6.54 -13.60 5.21
C GLY A 25 5.62 -12.81 4.28
N HIS A 26 4.38 -13.29 4.13
CA HIS A 26 3.22 -12.56 3.63
C HIS A 26 2.10 -12.69 4.68
N PRO A 27 1.22 -11.68 4.85
CA PRO A 27 0.10 -11.75 5.78
C PRO A 27 -0.74 -13.02 5.61
N HIS A 28 -0.99 -13.72 6.71
CA HIS A 28 -1.85 -14.91 6.76
C HIS A 28 -2.97 -14.68 7.78
N ARG A 29 -4.20 -14.54 7.29
CA ARG A 29 -5.38 -14.14 8.08
C ARG A 29 -5.55 -14.96 9.36
N ALA A 30 -5.38 -16.28 9.28
CA ALA A 30 -5.61 -17.17 10.42
C ALA A 30 -4.48 -17.14 11.47
N SER A 31 -3.31 -16.60 11.14
CA SER A 31 -2.17 -16.57 12.06
C SER A 31 -2.19 -15.38 13.01
N LEU A 32 -2.61 -14.19 12.57
CA LEU A 32 -2.52 -12.96 13.34
C LEU A 32 -3.90 -12.25 13.43
N PRO A 33 -4.50 -12.16 14.63
CA PRO A 33 -5.70 -11.34 14.84
C PRO A 33 -5.51 -9.90 14.38
N GLY A 34 -6.51 -9.38 13.67
CA GLY A 34 -6.46 -8.05 13.04
C GLY A 34 -5.99 -8.05 11.58
N LEU A 35 -5.55 -9.19 11.04
CA LEU A 35 -5.42 -9.35 9.59
C LEU A 35 -6.78 -9.69 8.98
N GLU A 36 -7.21 -8.89 8.01
CA GLU A 36 -8.49 -9.07 7.33
C GLU A 36 -8.44 -10.15 6.25
N THR A 37 -7.27 -10.33 5.62
CA THR A 37 -7.08 -11.28 4.51
C THR A 37 -5.71 -11.96 4.53
N THR A 38 -5.58 -13.03 3.72
CA THR A 38 -4.29 -13.60 3.34
C THR A 38 -3.89 -12.99 2.00
N SER A 39 -2.66 -12.50 1.91
CA SER A 39 -2.12 -11.82 0.71
C SER A 39 -0.79 -12.43 0.27
N GLY A 40 -0.18 -11.88 -0.77
CA GLY A 40 1.05 -12.37 -1.38
C GLY A 40 0.90 -12.51 -2.90
N PRO A 41 -0.06 -13.33 -3.39
CA PRO A 41 -0.37 -13.36 -4.82
C PRO A 41 -0.92 -12.00 -5.27
N LEU A 42 -0.17 -11.34 -6.16
CA LEU A 42 -0.52 -10.05 -6.73
C LEU A 42 -1.88 -10.12 -7.45
N GLY A 43 -2.56 -8.98 -7.52
CA GLY A 43 -3.84 -8.79 -8.19
C GLY A 43 -5.05 -9.26 -7.36
N SER A 44 -4.82 -10.13 -6.37
CA SER A 44 -5.90 -10.76 -5.60
C SER A 44 -6.50 -9.85 -4.53
N GLY A 45 -5.73 -8.88 -4.02
CA GLY A 45 -6.13 -8.04 -2.88
C GLY A 45 -7.36 -7.19 -3.16
N LEU A 46 -7.45 -6.59 -4.35
CA LEU A 46 -8.57 -5.73 -4.74
C LEU A 46 -9.88 -6.52 -4.83
N SER A 47 -9.86 -7.71 -5.42
CA SER A 47 -11.03 -8.60 -5.49
C SER A 47 -11.55 -8.99 -4.10
N GLN A 48 -10.66 -9.27 -3.16
CA GLN A 48 -11.04 -9.55 -1.78
C GLN A 48 -11.65 -8.32 -1.10
N ALA A 49 -11.03 -7.14 -1.26
CA ALA A 49 -11.52 -5.88 -0.70
C ALA A 49 -12.91 -5.49 -1.25
N ILE A 50 -13.15 -5.73 -2.54
CA ILE A 50 -14.46 -5.59 -3.18
C ILE A 50 -15.51 -6.48 -2.49
N GLY A 51 -15.19 -7.76 -2.24
CA GLY A 51 -16.08 -8.67 -1.53
C GLY A 51 -16.45 -8.17 -0.13
N VAL A 52 -15.48 -7.66 0.63
CA VAL A 52 -15.71 -7.06 1.95
C VAL A 52 -16.58 -5.81 1.84
N ALA A 53 -16.31 -4.93 0.87
CA ALA A 53 -17.09 -3.70 0.66
C ALA A 53 -18.55 -4.00 0.28
N LEU A 54 -18.79 -5.04 -0.54
CA LEU A 54 -20.13 -5.51 -0.87
C LEU A 54 -20.85 -6.07 0.36
N ALA A 55 -20.17 -6.90 1.17
CA ALA A 55 -20.74 -7.43 2.40
C ALA A 55 -21.16 -6.31 3.37
N ALA A 56 -20.35 -5.25 3.48
CA ALA A 56 -20.69 -4.06 4.26
C ALA A 56 -22.01 -3.43 3.79
N ARG A 57 -22.19 -3.27 2.48
CA ARG A 57 -23.42 -2.70 1.90
C ARG A 57 -24.64 -3.59 2.15
N LEU A 58 -24.52 -4.90 1.95
CA LEU A 58 -25.59 -5.86 2.21
C LEU A 58 -26.03 -5.83 3.68
N ASN A 59 -25.06 -5.71 4.59
CA ASN A 59 -25.30 -5.65 6.03
C ASN A 59 -25.65 -4.24 6.54
N LYS A 60 -25.77 -3.24 5.66
CA LYS A 60 -25.96 -1.82 6.03
C LYS A 60 -24.91 -1.31 7.03
N ALA A 61 -23.70 -1.87 7.00
CA ALA A 61 -22.59 -1.45 7.81
C ALA A 61 -22.03 -0.12 7.30
N LYS A 62 -21.55 0.72 8.23
CA LYS A 62 -21.08 2.08 7.92
C LYS A 62 -19.56 2.18 7.71
N TYR A 63 -18.84 1.05 7.72
CA TYR A 63 -17.39 1.06 7.55
C TYR A 63 -17.00 1.20 6.07
N ARG A 64 -15.82 1.79 5.87
CA ARG A 64 -15.14 1.94 4.58
C ARG A 64 -14.01 0.92 4.49
N VAL A 65 -13.83 0.35 3.31
CA VAL A 65 -12.73 -0.58 3.02
C VAL A 65 -11.62 0.17 2.32
N TYR A 66 -10.40 0.03 2.83
CA TYR A 66 -9.19 0.54 2.19
C TYR A 66 -8.38 -0.63 1.65
N CYS A 67 -7.90 -0.51 0.41
CA CYS A 67 -7.03 -1.49 -0.22
C CYS A 67 -5.75 -0.78 -0.68
N PHE A 68 -4.60 -1.27 -0.21
CA PHE A 68 -3.29 -0.77 -0.63
C PHE A 68 -2.75 -1.71 -1.71
N THR A 69 -2.30 -1.12 -2.81
CA THR A 69 -1.82 -1.81 -4.01
C THR A 69 -0.51 -1.15 -4.47
N SER A 70 0.24 -1.80 -5.34
CA SER A 70 1.44 -1.21 -5.96
C SER A 70 1.24 -1.04 -7.46
N ASP A 71 2.05 -0.20 -8.10
CA ASP A 71 2.09 -0.11 -9.56
C ASP A 71 2.49 -1.45 -10.22
N GLY A 72 3.51 -2.17 -9.74
CA GLY A 72 3.84 -3.49 -10.29
C GLY A 72 2.71 -4.54 -10.20
N GLU A 73 1.81 -4.43 -9.21
CA GLU A 73 0.61 -5.29 -9.13
C GLU A 73 -0.39 -5.05 -10.28
N HIS A 74 -0.35 -3.89 -10.94
CA HIS A 74 -1.26 -3.55 -12.03
C HIS A 74 -0.97 -4.28 -13.34
N ASP A 75 0.15 -5.00 -13.44
CA ASP A 75 0.42 -5.88 -14.58
C ASP A 75 -0.49 -7.12 -14.59
N GLU A 76 -1.12 -7.44 -13.46
CA GLU A 76 -2.00 -8.60 -13.34
C GLU A 76 -3.37 -8.36 -13.99
N GLY A 77 -3.77 -9.27 -14.88
CA GLY A 77 -5.05 -9.16 -15.60
C GLY A 77 -6.27 -9.18 -14.68
N ASN A 78 -6.24 -10.00 -13.62
CA ASN A 78 -7.34 -10.08 -12.64
C ASN A 78 -7.53 -8.77 -11.86
N PHE A 79 -6.50 -7.92 -11.76
CA PHE A 79 -6.59 -6.63 -11.12
C PHE A 79 -7.54 -5.71 -11.91
N TRP A 80 -7.40 -5.69 -13.23
CA TRP A 80 -8.26 -4.89 -14.12
C TRP A 80 -9.70 -5.40 -14.15
N GLU A 81 -9.93 -6.71 -14.06
CA GLU A 81 -11.27 -7.28 -13.86
C GLU A 81 -11.93 -6.73 -12.59
N ALA A 82 -11.18 -6.64 -11.50
CA ALA A 82 -11.64 -6.09 -10.23
C ALA A 82 -11.92 -4.57 -10.33
N VAL A 83 -11.05 -3.80 -10.99
CA VAL A 83 -11.24 -2.36 -11.26
C VAL A 83 -12.54 -2.12 -12.05
N MET A 84 -12.76 -2.87 -13.13
CA MET A 84 -13.98 -2.83 -13.93
C MET A 84 -15.22 -3.12 -13.08
N PHE A 85 -15.16 -4.19 -12.29
CA PHE A 85 -16.27 -4.64 -11.48
C PHE A 85 -16.67 -3.60 -10.42
N ALA A 86 -15.71 -3.01 -9.72
CA ALA A 86 -15.97 -2.02 -8.67
C ALA A 86 -16.60 -0.74 -9.25
N GLY A 87 -16.12 -0.28 -10.41
CA GLY A 87 -16.66 0.86 -11.14
C GLY A 87 -18.11 0.62 -11.55
N LYS A 88 -18.38 -0.48 -12.28
CA LYS A 88 -19.74 -0.87 -12.71
C LYS A 88 -20.73 -0.93 -11.54
N ASN A 89 -20.30 -1.44 -10.39
CA ASN A 89 -21.17 -1.64 -9.22
C ASN A 89 -21.19 -0.44 -8.26
N LYS A 90 -20.51 0.66 -8.60
CA LYS A 90 -20.49 1.90 -7.81
C LYS A 90 -20.17 1.63 -6.34
N ILE A 91 -19.08 0.88 -6.08
CA ILE A 91 -18.70 0.46 -4.72
C ILE A 91 -18.09 1.65 -3.97
N SER A 92 -18.93 2.62 -3.58
CA SER A 92 -18.47 3.91 -3.05
C SER A 92 -17.83 3.86 -1.68
N ASN A 93 -18.04 2.77 -0.93
CA ASN A 93 -17.36 2.51 0.34
C ASN A 93 -16.00 1.80 0.17
N LEU A 94 -15.46 1.73 -1.05
CA LEU A 94 -14.10 1.26 -1.35
C LEU A 94 -13.20 2.45 -1.71
N THR A 95 -12.03 2.50 -1.07
CA THR A 95 -10.94 3.40 -1.42
C THR A 95 -9.68 2.60 -1.68
N VAL A 96 -9.10 2.72 -2.87
CA VAL A 96 -7.83 2.09 -3.24
C VAL A 96 -6.72 3.12 -3.13
N LEU A 97 -5.57 2.74 -2.60
CA LEU A 97 -4.34 3.53 -2.59
C LEU A 97 -3.30 2.79 -3.40
N VAL A 98 -2.88 3.39 -4.52
CA VAL A 98 -1.80 2.87 -5.35
C VAL A 98 -0.50 3.51 -4.89
N ASP A 99 0.44 2.69 -4.44
CA ASP A 99 1.85 3.09 -4.29
C ASP A 99 2.49 3.17 -5.68
N ARG A 100 2.49 4.37 -6.27
CA ARG A 100 3.09 4.66 -7.58
C ARG A 100 4.54 5.08 -7.35
N ASN A 101 5.42 4.10 -7.26
CA ASN A 101 6.82 4.28 -6.86
C ASN A 101 7.82 4.03 -8.03
N ASN A 102 7.30 3.66 -9.19
CA ASN A 102 8.00 3.48 -10.46
C ASN A 102 9.00 2.31 -10.51
N ILE A 103 8.94 1.37 -9.57
CA ILE A 103 9.82 0.19 -9.56
C ILE A 103 9.05 -1.13 -9.48
N GLN A 104 9.66 -2.17 -10.03
CA GLN A 104 9.32 -3.56 -9.75
C GLN A 104 10.59 -4.42 -9.75
N ILE A 105 10.46 -5.74 -9.55
CA ILE A 105 11.60 -6.64 -9.29
C ILE A 105 12.69 -6.52 -10.35
N ASP A 106 12.31 -6.44 -11.63
CA ASP A 106 13.26 -6.43 -12.76
C ASP A 106 13.63 -5.03 -13.26
N GLY A 107 13.23 -3.96 -12.54
CA GLY A 107 13.63 -2.60 -12.87
C GLY A 107 12.50 -1.58 -12.75
N PHE A 108 12.65 -0.45 -13.44
CA PHE A 108 11.60 0.56 -13.49
C PHE A 108 10.38 0.04 -14.25
N THR A 109 9.17 0.29 -13.71
CA THR A 109 7.91 -0.11 -14.36
C THR A 109 7.83 0.46 -15.78
N GLU A 110 8.41 1.64 -16.00
CA GLU A 110 8.40 2.35 -17.29
C GLU A 110 9.24 1.67 -18.37
N ASN A 111 10.09 0.73 -17.99
CA ASN A 111 10.88 -0.08 -18.92
C ASN A 111 10.33 -1.50 -19.05
N VAL A 112 9.82 -2.07 -17.95
CA VAL A 112 9.36 -3.46 -17.94
C VAL A 112 7.93 -3.58 -18.47
N MET A 113 6.99 -2.79 -17.94
CA MET A 113 5.60 -2.75 -18.39
C MET A 113 4.98 -1.36 -18.06
N PRO A 114 4.98 -0.42 -19.01
CA PRO A 114 4.49 0.94 -18.76
C PRO A 114 3.00 1.00 -18.45
N LEU A 115 2.63 1.67 -17.35
CA LEU A 115 1.24 1.78 -16.90
C LEU A 115 0.51 3.04 -17.36
N GLU A 116 1.21 4.04 -17.88
CA GLU A 116 0.57 5.29 -18.27
C GLU A 116 -0.31 5.14 -19.52
N PRO A 117 -1.42 5.89 -19.63
CA PRO A 117 -1.95 6.85 -18.65
C PRO A 117 -2.81 6.16 -17.57
N LEU A 118 -2.32 6.10 -16.31
CA LEU A 118 -2.96 5.30 -15.25
C LEU A 118 -4.24 5.96 -14.71
N ARG A 119 -4.21 7.29 -14.53
CA ARG A 119 -5.37 8.08 -14.12
C ARG A 119 -6.56 7.86 -15.06
N GLU A 120 -6.30 7.95 -16.36
CA GLU A 120 -7.28 7.84 -17.43
C GLU A 120 -7.87 6.44 -17.51
N LYS A 121 -7.06 5.40 -17.28
CA LYS A 121 -7.55 4.01 -17.18
C LYS A 121 -8.59 3.88 -16.08
N TYR A 122 -8.30 4.32 -14.85
CA TYR A 122 -9.27 4.30 -13.76
C TYR A 122 -10.51 5.17 -14.02
N TRP A 123 -10.31 6.38 -14.53
CA TRP A 123 -11.39 7.30 -14.87
C TRP A 123 -12.35 6.68 -15.91
N SER A 124 -11.80 6.01 -16.92
CA SER A 124 -12.58 5.30 -17.96
C SER A 124 -13.44 4.17 -17.39
N PHE A 125 -13.05 3.57 -16.27
CA PHE A 125 -13.82 2.56 -15.55
C PHE A 125 -14.78 3.16 -14.50
N GLY A 126 -14.97 4.48 -14.49
CA GLY A 126 -15.97 5.16 -13.66
C GLY A 126 -15.55 5.39 -12.21
N TRP A 127 -14.24 5.45 -11.94
CA TRP A 127 -13.70 5.75 -10.62
C TRP A 127 -13.56 7.26 -10.37
N ASN A 128 -13.62 7.67 -9.09
CA ASN A 128 -13.05 8.94 -8.68
C ASN A 128 -11.52 8.77 -8.57
N VAL A 129 -10.76 9.68 -9.16
CA VAL A 129 -9.29 9.53 -9.25
C VAL A 129 -8.61 10.75 -8.66
N LEU A 130 -7.88 10.53 -7.57
CA LEU A 130 -7.05 11.52 -6.89
C LEU A 130 -5.58 11.18 -7.14
N GLU A 131 -4.76 12.19 -7.39
CA GLU A 131 -3.31 12.04 -7.48
C GLU A 131 -2.65 12.95 -6.44
N ILE A 132 -1.70 12.41 -5.69
CA ILE A 132 -1.06 13.12 -4.58
C ILE A 132 0.44 12.83 -4.52
N ASP A 133 1.17 13.73 -3.86
CA ASP A 133 2.49 13.42 -3.31
C ASP A 133 2.31 12.48 -2.10
N GLY A 134 2.74 11.22 -2.24
CA GLY A 134 2.63 10.21 -1.19
C GLY A 134 3.58 10.40 -0.01
N HIS A 135 4.41 11.45 -0.02
CA HIS A 135 5.24 11.86 1.12
C HIS A 135 4.74 13.14 1.80
N ASN A 136 3.61 13.69 1.33
CA ASN A 136 2.96 14.83 1.95
C ASN A 136 1.76 14.38 2.79
N PHE A 137 1.91 14.43 4.11
CA PHE A 137 0.86 14.01 5.05
C PHE A 137 -0.44 14.83 4.92
N GLU A 138 -0.36 16.12 4.63
CA GLU A 138 -1.55 16.95 4.43
C GLU A 138 -2.32 16.48 3.18
N ALA A 139 -1.61 16.26 2.08
CA ALA A 139 -2.20 15.75 0.83
C ALA A 139 -2.85 14.37 1.03
N ILE A 140 -2.22 13.47 1.81
CA ILE A 140 -2.80 12.16 2.13
C ILE A 140 -4.08 12.31 2.95
N VAL A 141 -4.07 13.15 3.99
CA VAL A 141 -5.25 13.37 4.85
C VAL A 141 -6.41 13.96 4.04
N ASP A 142 -6.12 14.95 3.20
CA ASP A 142 -7.12 15.60 2.35
C ASP A 142 -7.72 14.63 1.34
N ALA A 143 -6.88 13.86 0.64
CA ALA A 143 -7.37 12.86 -0.33
C ALA A 143 -8.21 11.76 0.32
N VAL A 144 -7.84 11.31 1.54
CA VAL A 144 -8.65 10.34 2.29
C VAL A 144 -9.99 10.94 2.72
N ASN A 145 -10.03 12.22 3.09
CA ASN A 145 -11.28 12.90 3.46
C ASN A 145 -12.17 13.14 2.24
N GLU A 146 -11.59 13.54 1.10
CA GLU A 146 -12.30 13.66 -0.17
C GLU A 146 -12.89 12.30 -0.59
N ALA A 147 -12.09 11.22 -0.55
CA ALA A 147 -12.55 9.87 -0.87
C ALA A 147 -13.72 9.41 0.02
N LYS A 148 -13.80 9.86 1.28
CA LYS A 148 -14.94 9.58 2.17
C LYS A 148 -16.20 10.34 1.76
N ALA A 149 -16.05 11.54 1.21
CA ALA A 149 -17.16 12.38 0.76
C ALA A 149 -17.79 11.91 -0.54
N ILE A 150 -17.06 11.13 -1.36
CA ILE A 150 -17.60 10.49 -2.57
C ILE A 150 -18.52 9.31 -2.20
N TYR A 151 -19.77 9.36 -2.64
CA TYR A 151 -20.81 8.39 -2.28
C TYR A 151 -21.42 7.64 -3.47
N GLU A 152 -21.11 8.04 -4.70
CA GLU A 152 -21.69 7.53 -5.94
C GLU A 152 -20.78 6.57 -6.73
N LYS A 153 -19.49 6.50 -6.40
CA LYS A 153 -18.49 5.67 -7.10
C LYS A 153 -17.30 5.34 -6.19
N PRO A 154 -16.51 4.27 -6.47
CA PRO A 154 -15.28 4.00 -5.73
C PRO A 154 -14.22 5.09 -5.99
N THR A 155 -13.27 5.24 -5.06
CA THR A 155 -12.15 6.18 -5.21
C THR A 155 -10.82 5.44 -5.29
N VAL A 156 -9.96 5.86 -6.21
CA VAL A 156 -8.53 5.50 -6.22
C VAL A 156 -7.71 6.76 -5.90
N ILE A 157 -6.72 6.59 -5.04
CA ILE A 157 -5.71 7.59 -4.72
C ILE A 157 -4.40 7.05 -5.28
N ILE A 158 -3.89 7.66 -6.34
CA ILE A 158 -2.58 7.36 -6.90
C ILE A 158 -1.57 8.22 -6.13
N ALA A 159 -0.84 7.59 -5.22
CA ALA A 159 0.16 8.26 -4.40
C ALA A 159 1.53 8.09 -5.06
N HIS A 160 2.08 9.19 -5.56
CA HIS A 160 3.42 9.21 -6.13
C HIS A 160 4.43 9.15 -4.99
N THR A 161 5.16 8.04 -4.87
CA THR A 161 6.13 7.84 -3.78
C THR A 161 7.55 7.62 -4.31
N VAL A 162 8.46 7.33 -3.39
CA VAL A 162 9.88 7.05 -3.65
C VAL A 162 10.14 5.75 -2.90
N PRO A 163 10.48 4.67 -3.59
CA PRO A 163 10.77 3.41 -2.92
C PRO A 163 12.04 3.59 -2.09
N GLY A 164 12.07 3.04 -0.87
CA GLY A 164 13.20 3.24 0.06
C GLY A 164 13.30 4.64 0.69
N LYS A 165 12.23 5.45 0.65
CA LYS A 165 12.21 6.83 1.15
C LYS A 165 12.90 6.99 2.50
N GLY A 166 13.79 7.99 2.59
CA GLY A 166 14.48 8.37 3.82
C GLY A 166 15.81 7.66 4.05
N VAL A 167 16.16 6.68 3.21
CA VAL A 167 17.46 6.00 3.24
C VAL A 167 18.18 6.23 1.91
N SER A 168 19.27 6.98 1.94
CA SER A 168 19.92 7.56 0.76
C SER A 168 20.32 6.53 -0.30
N PHE A 169 20.85 5.38 0.14
CA PHE A 169 21.30 4.30 -0.74
C PHE A 169 20.18 3.33 -1.17
N MET A 170 18.96 3.49 -0.65
CA MET A 170 17.79 2.70 -1.04
C MET A 170 16.82 3.49 -1.92
N GLU A 171 16.82 4.82 -1.84
CA GLU A 171 15.89 5.65 -2.61
C GLU A 171 16.01 5.38 -4.12
N ARG A 172 14.88 5.00 -4.75
CA ARG A 172 14.75 4.73 -6.20
C ARG A 172 15.55 3.55 -6.75
N ASP A 173 16.09 2.70 -5.87
CA ASP A 173 16.83 1.50 -6.29
C ASP A 173 15.97 0.23 -6.10
N TYR A 174 15.55 -0.35 -7.21
CA TYR A 174 14.70 -1.54 -7.23
C TYR A 174 15.36 -2.79 -6.64
N LEU A 175 16.70 -2.82 -6.56
CA LEU A 175 17.46 -3.92 -5.97
C LEU A 175 17.14 -4.10 -4.47
N TRP A 176 16.60 -3.05 -3.82
CA TRP A 176 16.18 -3.07 -2.42
C TRP A 176 14.76 -3.60 -2.19
N HIS A 177 14.01 -3.96 -3.25
CA HIS A 177 12.65 -4.48 -3.11
C HIS A 177 12.57 -5.74 -2.22
N GLY A 178 13.51 -6.69 -2.40
CA GLY A 178 13.52 -7.97 -1.69
C GLY A 178 14.78 -8.25 -0.86
N LYS A 179 15.77 -7.35 -0.89
CA LYS A 179 17.08 -7.56 -0.25
C LYS A 179 17.07 -7.04 1.20
N PRO A 180 17.39 -7.87 2.21
CA PRO A 180 17.60 -7.37 3.57
C PRO A 180 18.93 -6.60 3.67
N PRO A 181 18.99 -5.49 4.43
CA PRO A 181 20.26 -4.79 4.68
C PRO A 181 21.20 -5.60 5.57
N THR A 182 22.50 -5.41 5.38
CA THR A 182 23.54 -5.85 6.34
C THR A 182 23.44 -5.06 7.65
N LYS A 183 24.24 -5.45 8.66
CA LYS A 183 24.27 -4.72 9.93
C LYS A 183 24.80 -3.30 9.75
N GLU A 184 25.79 -3.13 8.88
CA GLU A 184 26.43 -1.87 8.57
C GLU A 184 25.47 -0.95 7.81
N GLU A 185 24.81 -1.48 6.77
CA GLU A 185 23.77 -0.77 6.00
C GLU A 185 22.60 -0.36 6.91
N ALA A 186 22.17 -1.25 7.81
CA ALA A 186 21.09 -0.95 8.78
C ALA A 186 21.48 0.15 9.76
N ALA A 187 22.73 0.20 10.24
CA ALA A 187 23.18 1.27 11.13
C ALA A 187 23.16 2.64 10.44
N VAL A 188 23.57 2.69 9.16
CA VAL A 188 23.49 3.91 8.34
C VAL A 188 22.03 4.33 8.13
N ALA A 189 21.17 3.40 7.69
CA ALA A 189 19.75 3.67 7.47
C ALA A 189 19.05 4.21 8.73
N MET A 190 19.33 3.62 9.90
CA MET A 190 18.76 4.07 11.16
C MET A 190 19.23 5.48 11.55
N LYS A 191 20.50 5.83 11.29
CA LYS A 191 21.00 7.19 11.52
C LYS A 191 20.31 8.20 10.62
N GLU A 192 20.15 7.88 9.33
CA GLU A 192 19.48 8.75 8.37
C GLU A 192 18.01 8.98 8.74
N LEU A 193 17.28 7.92 9.07
CA LEU A 193 15.86 8.03 9.47
C LEU A 193 15.68 8.86 10.74
N ARG A 194 16.53 8.65 11.75
CA ARG A 194 16.46 9.37 13.04
C ARG A 194 16.74 10.86 12.92
N THR A 195 17.57 11.24 11.97
CA THR A 195 18.02 12.63 11.78
C THR A 195 17.30 13.31 10.61
N LEU A 196 16.35 12.64 9.96
CA LEU A 196 15.78 13.07 8.67
C LEU A 196 16.88 13.47 7.68
N GLN A 197 17.87 12.59 7.51
CA GLN A 197 19.06 12.82 6.67
C GLN A 197 19.86 14.06 7.10
N GLY A 198 19.97 14.28 8.42
CA GLY A 198 20.69 15.42 9.01
C GLY A 198 19.90 16.72 9.10
N ARG A 199 18.60 16.72 8.81
CA ARG A 199 17.73 17.91 8.96
C ARG A 199 17.32 18.19 10.40
N ILE A 200 17.39 17.19 11.28
CA ILE A 200 17.08 17.31 12.71
C ILE A 200 18.14 16.61 13.57
N GLU A 201 18.30 17.08 14.80
CA GLU A 201 18.97 16.33 15.86
C GLU A 201 18.00 15.32 16.49
N SER A 202 18.46 14.08 16.70
CA SER A 202 17.63 13.01 17.24
C SER A 202 17.86 12.84 18.74
N GLU A 203 16.80 12.63 19.51
CA GLU A 203 16.88 12.27 20.95
C GLU A 203 17.62 10.95 21.23
N HIS A 204 17.96 10.19 20.19
CA HIS A 204 18.67 8.91 20.25
C HIS A 204 20.11 8.98 19.73
N GLN A 205 20.66 10.18 19.52
CA GLN A 205 22.11 10.38 19.32
C GLN A 205 22.86 10.27 20.65
#